data_AF-A0AAJ2TKT5-F1
#
_entry.id   AF-A0AAJ2TKT5-F1
#
_cell.length_a   1.000
_cell.length_b   1.000
_cell.length_c   1.000
_cell.angle_alpha   90.00
_cell.angle_beta   90.00
_cell.angle_gamma   90.00
#
_symmetry.space_group_name_H-M   'P 1'
#
loop_
_entity.id
_entity.type
_entity.pdbx_description
1 polymer ?
#
loop_
_entity_poly.entity_id
_entity_poly.type
_entity_poly.pdbx_seq_one_letter_code
_entity_poly.pdbx_strand_id
1 'polypeptide(L)'
;MIRVLIVAILLLLSVIVWQRGSVSMAHRASEQAAAARDAMLLERDAARAQADAADQTLQAERGLAAVANALATKYEKEKADAQTASDRLIADLRAGNQRLHQRWQAAVATADLSAAAAAGSQPDGRADDRIESAGRAIGAAAQCDAQVRALQAYALLCSGGSK
;
A
#
# COMPACT_ATOMS: atom_id res chain seq x y z
N MET A 1 -34.78 -6.71 90.72
CA MET A 1 -35.06 -7.65 89.63
C MET A 1 -35.40 -6.95 88.31
N ILE A 2 -36.39 -6.05 88.27
CA ILE A 2 -36.80 -5.33 87.03
C ILE A 2 -35.64 -4.54 86.38
N ARG A 3 -34.82 -3.83 87.17
CA ARG A 3 -33.69 -3.04 86.64
C ARG A 3 -32.61 -3.88 85.93
N VAL A 4 -32.34 -5.08 86.45
CA VAL A 4 -31.33 -6.00 85.86
C VAL A 4 -31.85 -6.57 84.53
N LEU A 5 -33.14 -6.92 84.47
CA LEU A 5 -33.79 -7.36 83.23
C LEU A 5 -33.78 -6.27 82.15
N ILE A 6 -34.03 -5.02 82.51
CA ILE A 6 -33.98 -3.90 81.56
C ILE A 6 -32.58 -3.73 80.98
N VAL A 7 -31.53 -3.79 81.81
CA VAL A 7 -30.14 -3.69 81.33
C VAL A 7 -29.78 -4.86 80.41
N ALA A 8 -30.19 -6.09 80.77
CA ALA A 8 -29.95 -7.26 79.92
C ALA A 8 -30.64 -7.16 78.55
N ILE A 9 -31.87 -6.64 78.51
CA ILE A 9 -32.60 -6.41 77.27
C ILE A 9 -31.91 -5.34 76.41
N LEU A 10 -31.46 -4.24 77.01
CA LEU A 10 -30.73 -3.19 76.29
C LEU A 10 -29.41 -3.69 75.70
N LEU A 11 -28.68 -4.52 76.45
CA LEU A 11 -27.45 -5.15 75.95
C LEU A 11 -27.75 -6.09 74.76
N LEU A 12 -28.78 -6.92 74.85
CA LEU A 12 -29.18 -7.79 73.74
C LEU A 12 -29.60 -7.00 72.50
N LEU A 13 -30.37 -5.92 72.67
CA LEU A 13 -30.74 -5.04 71.56
C LEU A 13 -29.53 -4.38 70.91
N SER A 14 -28.53 -3.95 71.70
CA SER A 14 -27.30 -3.37 71.17
C SER A 14 -26.49 -4.36 70.32
N VAL A 15 -26.43 -5.64 70.74
CA VAL A 15 -25.76 -6.71 69.98
C VAL A 15 -26.49 -7.02 68.69
N ILE A 16 -27.83 -7.06 68.71
CA ILE A 16 -28.65 -7.30 67.50
C ILE A 16 -28.45 -6.18 66.49
N VAL A 17 -28.44 -4.92 66.93
CA VAL A 17 -28.18 -3.76 66.05
C VAL A 17 -26.77 -3.83 65.46
N TRP A 18 -25.77 -4.19 66.27
CA TRP A 18 -24.39 -4.34 65.79
C TRP A 18 -24.23 -5.46 64.76
N GLN A 19 -24.83 -6.63 65.01
CA GLN A 19 -24.81 -7.76 64.07
C GLN A 19 -25.52 -7.45 62.75
N ARG A 20 -26.66 -6.76 62.78
CA ARG A 20 -27.35 -6.32 61.55
C ARG A 20 -26.55 -5.25 60.80
N GLY A 21 -25.91 -4.33 61.53
CA GLY A 21 -25.00 -3.33 60.98
C GLY A 21 -23.81 -3.97 60.27
N SER A 22 -23.14 -4.96 60.89
CA SER A 22 -21.96 -5.61 60.30
C SER A 22 -22.31 -6.44 59.05
N VAL A 23 -23.42 -7.18 59.05
CA VAL A 23 -23.87 -7.95 57.88
C VAL A 23 -24.28 -7.03 56.73
N SER A 24 -24.99 -5.93 57.00
CA SER A 24 -25.34 -4.95 55.96
C SER A 24 -24.10 -4.28 55.34
N MET A 25 -23.07 -4.00 56.15
CA MET A 25 -21.79 -3.49 55.66
C MET A 25 -21.04 -4.52 54.81
N ALA A 26 -21.07 -5.80 55.21
CA ALA A 26 -20.46 -6.89 54.44
C ALA A 26 -21.13 -7.08 53.08
N HIS A 27 -22.47 -7.01 53.01
CA HIS A 27 -23.20 -7.07 51.74
C HIS A 27 -22.83 -5.89 50.82
N ARG A 28 -22.83 -4.66 51.35
CA ARG A 28 -22.43 -3.47 50.57
C ARG A 28 -20.99 -3.57 50.06
N ALA A 29 -20.07 -4.08 50.88
CA ALA A 29 -18.69 -4.29 50.45
C ALA A 29 -18.59 -5.34 49.33
N SER A 30 -19.38 -6.42 49.40
CA SER A 30 -19.42 -7.43 48.33
C SER A 30 -20.04 -6.91 47.04
N GLU A 31 -21.10 -6.10 47.13
CA GLU A 31 -21.74 -5.45 45.98
C GLU A 31 -20.81 -4.43 45.33
N GLN A 32 -20.08 -3.63 46.13
CA GLN A 32 -19.07 -2.70 45.62
C GLN A 32 -17.92 -3.42 44.91
N ALA A 33 -17.46 -4.55 45.47
CA ALA A 33 -16.42 -5.35 44.85
C ALA A 33 -16.89 -6.00 43.53
N ALA A 34 -18.14 -6.46 43.47
CA ALA A 34 -18.74 -6.98 42.25
C ALA A 34 -18.88 -5.87 41.18
N ALA A 35 -19.46 -4.72 41.56
CA ALA A 35 -19.61 -3.57 40.67
C ALA A 35 -18.26 -3.06 40.14
N ALA A 36 -17.21 -3.04 40.97
CA ALA A 36 -15.87 -2.66 40.55
C ALA A 36 -15.28 -3.66 39.55
N ARG A 37 -15.50 -4.97 39.73
CA ARG A 37 -15.08 -5.99 38.76
C ARG A 37 -15.81 -5.85 37.44
N ASP A 38 -17.13 -5.66 37.48
CA ASP A 38 -17.95 -5.50 36.28
C ASP A 38 -17.53 -4.24 35.51
N ALA A 39 -17.23 -3.14 36.20
CA ALA A 39 -16.67 -1.93 35.58
C ALA A 39 -15.32 -2.21 34.91
N MET A 40 -14.40 -2.91 35.56
CA MET A 40 -13.10 -3.27 34.95
C MET A 40 -13.26 -4.21 33.74
N LEU A 41 -14.21 -5.14 33.78
CA LEU A 41 -14.49 -6.02 32.64
C LEU A 41 -15.04 -5.23 31.45
N LEU A 42 -15.97 -4.30 31.70
CA LEU A 42 -16.51 -3.40 30.69
C LEU A 42 -15.41 -2.53 30.07
N GLU A 43 -14.55 -1.93 30.89
CA GLU A 43 -13.42 -1.13 30.40
C GLU A 43 -12.44 -1.95 29.56
N ARG A 44 -12.10 -3.16 30.02
CA ARG A 44 -11.24 -4.08 29.28
C ARG A 44 -11.86 -4.47 27.95
N ASP A 45 -13.14 -4.80 27.93
CA ASP A 45 -13.84 -5.26 26.72
C ASP A 45 -14.01 -4.11 25.73
N ALA A 46 -14.27 -2.88 26.22
CA ALA A 46 -14.24 -1.67 25.40
C ALA A 46 -12.84 -1.41 24.81
N ALA A 47 -11.78 -1.54 25.62
CA ALA A 47 -10.40 -1.36 25.16
C ALA A 47 -10.01 -2.42 24.11
N ARG A 48 -10.42 -3.68 24.29
CA ARG A 48 -10.22 -4.75 23.30
C ARG A 48 -10.97 -4.47 22.01
N ALA A 49 -12.23 -4.06 22.07
CA ALA A 49 -12.99 -3.70 20.89
C ALA A 49 -12.35 -2.54 20.11
N GLN A 50 -11.78 -1.54 20.81
CA GLN A 50 -11.03 -0.46 20.17
C GLN A 50 -9.72 -0.95 19.53
N ALA A 51 -8.99 -1.83 20.22
CA ALA A 51 -7.76 -2.41 19.68
C ALA A 51 -8.02 -3.28 18.45
N ASP A 52 -9.07 -4.10 18.47
CA ASP A 52 -9.47 -4.96 17.35
C ASP A 52 -9.91 -4.11 16.15
N ALA A 53 -10.67 -3.03 16.39
CA ALA A 53 -11.04 -2.08 15.35
C ALA A 53 -9.80 -1.40 14.73
N ALA A 54 -8.85 -0.96 15.55
CA ALA A 54 -7.60 -0.36 15.09
C ALA A 54 -6.74 -1.35 14.29
N ASP A 55 -6.64 -2.61 14.73
CA ASP A 55 -5.86 -3.63 14.02
C ASP A 55 -6.49 -3.96 12.66
N GLN A 56 -7.83 -4.02 12.58
CA GLN A 56 -8.53 -4.20 11.30
C GLN A 56 -8.24 -3.06 10.32
N THR A 57 -8.28 -1.81 10.78
CA THR A 57 -7.92 -0.65 9.95
C THR A 57 -6.46 -0.72 9.51
N LEU A 58 -5.55 -1.03 10.43
CA LEU A 58 -4.11 -1.12 10.13
C LEU A 58 -3.80 -2.25 9.14
N GLN A 59 -4.48 -3.39 9.24
CA GLN A 59 -4.32 -4.49 8.28
C GLN A 59 -4.82 -4.10 6.89
N ALA A 60 -5.95 -3.41 6.78
CA ALA A 60 -6.45 -2.89 5.51
C ALA A 60 -5.47 -1.89 4.88
N GLU A 61 -4.95 -0.94 5.67
CA GLU A 61 -3.95 0.04 5.23
C GLU A 61 -2.66 -0.63 4.76
N ARG A 62 -2.14 -1.61 5.52
CA ARG A 62 -0.95 -2.39 5.15
C ARG A 62 -1.17 -3.18 3.86
N GLY A 63 -2.36 -3.76 3.68
CA GLY A 63 -2.74 -4.46 2.45
C GLY A 63 -2.70 -3.54 1.23
N LEU A 64 -3.31 -2.36 1.34
CA LEU A 64 -3.29 -1.34 0.28
C LEU A 64 -1.86 -0.85 -0.01
N ALA A 65 -1.06 -0.59 1.04
CA ALA A 65 0.33 -0.18 0.89
C ALA A 65 1.18 -1.25 0.19
N ALA A 66 0.98 -2.54 0.50
CA ALA A 66 1.68 -3.63 -0.16
C ALA A 66 1.36 -3.70 -1.66
N VAL A 67 0.09 -3.56 -2.04
CA VAL A 67 -0.33 -3.55 -3.44
C VAL A 67 0.22 -2.32 -4.18
N ALA A 68 0.19 -1.14 -3.55
CA ALA A 68 0.75 0.08 -4.11
C ALA A 68 2.27 -0.04 -4.33
N ASN A 69 3.01 -0.59 -3.36
CA ASN A 69 4.45 -0.81 -3.47
C ASN A 69 4.80 -1.83 -4.57
N ALA A 70 4.01 -2.89 -4.72
CA ALA A 70 4.18 -3.85 -5.81
C ALA A 70 3.94 -3.19 -7.18
N LEU A 71 2.93 -2.31 -7.29
CA LEU A 71 2.66 -1.55 -8.51
C LEU A 71 3.81 -0.60 -8.85
N ALA A 72 4.34 0.13 -7.86
CA ALA A 72 5.49 1.02 -8.04
C ALA A 72 6.73 0.24 -8.50
N THR A 73 7.01 -0.91 -7.88
CA THR A 73 8.13 -1.79 -8.28
C THR A 73 7.98 -2.26 -9.73
N LYS A 74 6.76 -2.64 -10.12
CA LYS A 74 6.46 -3.06 -11.50
C LYS A 74 6.68 -1.92 -12.49
N TYR A 75 6.22 -0.72 -12.17
CA TYR A 75 6.41 0.47 -13.01
C TYR A 75 7.90 0.78 -13.23
N GLU A 76 8.71 0.80 -12.16
CA GLU A 76 10.15 1.06 -12.28
C GLU A 76 10.85 0.00 -13.12
N LYS A 77 10.45 -1.27 -12.98
CA LYS A 77 10.95 -2.35 -13.84
C LYS A 77 10.57 -2.14 -15.30
N GLU A 78 9.29 -1.87 -15.59
CA GLU A 78 8.82 -1.65 -16.96
C GLU A 78 9.52 -0.45 -17.63
N LYS A 79 9.81 0.60 -16.86
CA LYS A 79 10.59 1.76 -17.32
C LYS A 79 12.03 1.37 -17.67
N ALA A 80 12.70 0.60 -16.80
CA ALA A 80 14.06 0.13 -17.05
C ALA A 80 14.12 -0.85 -18.24
N ASP A 81 13.15 -1.76 -18.36
CA ASP A 81 13.03 -2.70 -19.47
C ASP A 81 12.78 -1.95 -20.79
N ALA A 82 11.94 -0.90 -20.79
CA ALA A 82 11.70 -0.06 -21.96
C ALA A 82 12.97 0.67 -22.43
N GLN A 83 13.76 1.20 -21.49
CA GLN A 83 15.05 1.81 -21.81
C GLN A 83 16.02 0.79 -22.42
N THR A 84 16.16 -0.37 -21.78
CA THR A 84 17.03 -1.45 -22.25
C THR A 84 16.64 -1.94 -23.64
N ALA A 85 15.33 -2.07 -23.90
CA ALA A 85 14.81 -2.46 -25.20
C ALA A 85 15.09 -1.41 -26.29
N SER A 86 14.96 -0.12 -25.96
CA SER A 86 15.32 0.98 -26.87
C SER A 86 16.82 0.97 -27.19
N ASP A 87 17.68 0.84 -26.18
CA ASP A 87 19.14 0.80 -26.38
C ASP A 87 19.55 -0.40 -27.24
N ARG A 88 18.92 -1.57 -27.01
CA ARG A 88 19.13 -2.77 -27.84
C ARG A 88 18.68 -2.55 -29.28
N LEU A 89 17.52 -1.93 -29.49
CA LEU A 89 17.01 -1.62 -30.82
C LEU A 89 17.97 -0.68 -31.58
N ILE A 90 18.50 0.36 -30.92
CA ILE A 90 19.49 1.27 -31.51
C ILE A 90 20.75 0.49 -31.91
N ALA A 91 21.25 -0.39 -31.04
CA ALA A 91 22.41 -1.22 -31.33
C ALA A 91 22.18 -2.17 -32.52
N ASP A 92 21.01 -2.83 -32.58
CA ASP A 92 20.64 -3.71 -33.68
C ASP A 92 20.47 -2.96 -35.00
N LEU A 93 19.96 -1.72 -34.96
CA LEU A 93 19.87 -0.86 -36.14
C LEU A 93 21.26 -0.45 -36.64
N ARG A 94 22.18 -0.05 -35.75
CA ARG A 94 23.58 0.26 -36.11
C ARG A 94 24.33 -0.95 -36.65
N ALA A 95 24.10 -2.13 -36.09
CA ALA A 95 24.70 -3.38 -36.57
C ALA A 95 24.10 -3.86 -37.91
N GLY A 96 23.03 -3.21 -38.41
CA GLY A 96 22.33 -3.64 -39.62
C GLY A 96 21.60 -4.98 -39.44
N ASN A 97 21.34 -5.42 -38.20
CA ASN A 97 20.66 -6.68 -37.90
C ASN A 97 19.16 -6.62 -38.21
N GLN A 98 18.60 -5.42 -38.35
CA GLN A 98 17.19 -5.24 -38.68
C GLN A 98 16.95 -5.39 -40.17
N ARG A 99 16.14 -6.39 -40.54
CA ARG A 99 15.83 -6.76 -41.93
C ARG A 99 15.21 -5.60 -42.72
N LEU A 100 14.46 -4.71 -42.05
CA LEU A 100 13.90 -3.50 -42.66
C LEU A 100 14.99 -2.45 -42.92
N HIS A 101 15.96 -2.30 -42.01
CA HIS A 101 17.11 -1.42 -42.19
C HIS A 101 17.96 -1.87 -43.38
N GLN A 102 18.25 -3.17 -43.52
CA GLN A 102 18.98 -3.69 -44.67
C GLN A 102 18.26 -3.43 -46.01
N ARG A 103 16.93 -3.62 -46.05
CA ARG A 103 16.13 -3.34 -47.26
C ARG A 103 16.07 -1.85 -47.59
N TRP A 104 15.99 -1.00 -46.57
CA TRP A 104 16.01 0.44 -46.74
C TRP A 104 17.38 0.95 -47.17
N GLN A 105 18.47 0.48 -46.54
CA GLN A 105 19.84 0.77 -46.96
C GLN A 105 20.11 0.26 -48.38
N ALA A 106 19.61 -0.90 -48.76
CA ALA A 106 19.71 -1.39 -50.14
C ALA A 106 18.96 -0.46 -51.11
N ALA A 107 17.74 -0.02 -50.78
CA ALA A 107 16.98 0.92 -51.59
C ALA A 107 17.66 2.30 -51.70
N VAL A 108 18.20 2.81 -50.59
CA VAL A 108 19.01 4.05 -50.54
C VAL A 108 20.27 3.87 -51.36
N ALA A 109 21.04 2.80 -51.17
CA ALA A 109 22.23 2.52 -51.98
C ALA A 109 21.93 2.41 -53.47
N THR A 110 20.75 1.90 -53.86
CA THR A 110 20.33 1.81 -55.26
C THR A 110 19.91 3.18 -55.82
N ALA A 111 19.28 4.02 -54.99
CA ALA A 111 18.99 5.41 -55.31
C ALA A 111 20.27 6.26 -55.39
N ASP A 112 21.23 6.01 -54.49
CA ASP A 112 22.56 6.62 -54.47
C ASP A 112 23.41 6.14 -55.63
N LEU A 113 23.27 4.90 -56.13
CA LEU A 113 23.90 4.47 -57.40
C LEU A 113 23.38 5.28 -58.60
N SER A 114 22.10 5.65 -58.58
CA SER A 114 21.52 6.55 -59.59
C SER A 114 21.97 8.01 -59.41
N ALA A 115 22.37 8.42 -58.19
CA ALA A 115 22.84 9.77 -57.86
C ALA A 115 24.38 9.93 -57.85
N ALA A 116 25.14 8.86 -57.64
CA ALA A 116 26.60 8.81 -57.61
C ALA A 116 27.20 8.89 -59.03
N ALA A 117 26.39 8.61 -60.06
CA ALA A 117 26.68 9.03 -61.43
C ALA A 117 26.63 10.57 -61.61
N ALA A 118 26.05 11.32 -60.66
CA ALA A 118 25.86 12.77 -60.74
C ALA A 118 26.66 13.59 -59.70
N ALA A 119 27.03 13.08 -58.52
CA ALA A 119 27.82 13.87 -57.56
C ALA A 119 28.64 12.99 -56.59
N GLY A 120 29.95 12.91 -56.79
CA GLY A 120 30.87 12.34 -55.81
C GLY A 120 31.20 13.34 -54.71
N SER A 121 30.56 13.25 -53.54
CA SER A 121 31.08 13.78 -52.27
C SER A 121 30.14 13.53 -51.10
N GLN A 122 30.73 13.16 -49.96
CA GLN A 122 30.22 13.11 -48.58
C GLN A 122 29.63 11.78 -48.06
N PRO A 123 30.24 11.15 -47.02
CA PRO A 123 29.58 10.11 -46.25
C PRO A 123 28.34 10.66 -45.53
N ASP A 124 27.20 9.95 -45.62
CA ASP A 124 25.90 10.34 -45.03
C ASP A 124 25.92 10.26 -43.49
N GLY A 125 26.50 11.26 -42.84
CA GLY A 125 26.48 11.40 -41.37
C GLY A 125 25.08 11.56 -40.78
N ARG A 126 24.03 11.82 -41.59
CA ARG A 126 22.66 11.93 -41.10
C ARG A 126 21.99 10.58 -40.85
N ALA A 127 22.56 9.47 -41.31
CA ALA A 127 21.99 8.14 -41.11
C ALA A 127 21.99 7.71 -39.64
N ASP A 128 23.11 7.95 -38.95
CA ASP A 128 23.26 7.61 -37.53
C ASP A 128 22.34 8.46 -36.64
N ASP A 129 22.23 9.77 -36.94
CA ASP A 129 21.33 10.68 -36.24
C ASP A 129 19.86 10.25 -36.33
N ARG A 130 19.43 9.72 -37.49
CA ARG A 130 18.07 9.21 -37.70
C ARG A 130 17.80 7.95 -36.87
N ILE A 131 18.75 7.02 -36.81
CA ILE A 131 18.64 5.80 -36.00
C ILE A 131 18.51 6.15 -34.52
N GLU A 132 19.36 7.07 -34.04
CA GLU A 132 19.36 7.48 -32.65
C GLU A 132 18.09 8.26 -32.28
N SER A 133 17.63 9.15 -33.17
CA SER A 133 16.37 9.86 -32.99
C SER A 133 15.16 8.92 -32.96
N ALA A 134 15.11 7.91 -33.84
CA ALA A 134 14.03 6.93 -33.86
C ALA A 134 14.02 6.08 -32.59
N GLY A 135 15.19 5.62 -32.13
CA GLY A 135 15.32 4.88 -30.89
C GLY A 135 14.84 5.66 -29.67
N ARG A 136 15.25 6.93 -29.55
CA ARG A 136 14.76 7.84 -28.48
C ARG A 136 13.25 8.02 -28.52
N ALA A 137 12.67 8.23 -29.70
CA ALA A 137 11.22 8.41 -29.84
C ALA A 137 10.43 7.16 -29.43
N ILE A 138 10.89 5.97 -29.85
CA ILE A 138 10.27 4.69 -29.49
C ILE A 138 10.42 4.42 -27.99
N GLY A 139 11.60 4.68 -27.43
CA GLY A 139 11.86 4.54 -26.00
C GLY A 139 10.96 5.46 -25.16
N ALA A 140 10.84 6.73 -25.56
CA ALA A 140 9.95 7.69 -24.92
C ALA A 140 8.48 7.25 -25.00
N ALA A 141 8.03 6.76 -26.16
CA ALA A 141 6.67 6.23 -26.31
C ALA A 141 6.41 5.02 -25.38
N ALA A 142 7.35 4.09 -25.29
CA ALA A 142 7.24 2.93 -24.40
C ALA A 142 7.20 3.32 -22.91
N GLN A 143 7.98 4.35 -22.51
CA GLN A 143 7.93 4.88 -21.15
C GLN A 143 6.59 5.57 -20.85
N CYS A 144 6.05 6.34 -21.80
CA CYS A 144 4.71 6.93 -21.69
C CYS A 144 3.63 5.85 -21.53
N ASP A 145 3.68 4.79 -22.32
CA ASP A 145 2.74 3.66 -22.21
C ASP A 145 2.83 2.97 -20.84
N ALA A 146 4.04 2.74 -20.33
CA ALA A 146 4.24 2.18 -18.98
C ALA A 146 3.65 3.11 -17.90
N GLN A 147 3.85 4.42 -18.04
CA GLN A 147 3.28 5.41 -17.12
C GLN A 147 1.75 5.41 -17.16
N VAL A 148 1.14 5.40 -18.34
CA VAL A 148 -0.32 5.35 -18.48
C VAL A 148 -0.88 4.07 -17.85
N ARG A 149 -0.27 2.91 -18.11
CA ARG A 149 -0.68 1.64 -17.48
C ARG A 149 -0.58 1.68 -15.96
N ALA A 150 0.51 2.24 -15.42
CA ALA A 150 0.69 2.37 -13.98
C ALA A 150 -0.36 3.30 -13.36
N LEU A 151 -0.64 4.46 -13.99
CA LEU A 151 -1.66 5.40 -13.53
C LEU A 151 -3.07 4.78 -13.57
N GLN A 152 -3.41 4.05 -14.63
CA GLN A 152 -4.68 3.34 -14.73
C GLN A 152 -4.82 2.25 -13.66
N ALA A 153 -3.77 1.47 -13.41
CA ALA A 153 -3.76 0.47 -12.35
C ALA A 153 -3.90 1.11 -10.96
N TYR A 154 -3.26 2.25 -10.72
CA TYR A 154 -3.38 2.99 -9.47
C TYR A 154 -4.78 3.59 -9.28
N ALA A 155 -5.38 4.14 -10.35
CA ALA A 155 -6.75 4.65 -10.32
C ALA A 155 -7.76 3.53 -10.02
N LEU A 156 -7.57 2.34 -10.61
CA LEU A 156 -8.38 1.17 -10.30
C LEU A 156 -8.24 0.76 -8.84
N LEU A 157 -7.02 0.73 -8.30
CA LEU A 157 -6.76 0.44 -6.88
C LEU A 157 -7.50 1.42 -5.94
N CYS A 158 -7.46 2.72 -6.25
CA CYS A 158 -8.15 3.74 -5.47
C CYS A 158 -9.68 3.64 -5.57
N SER A 159 -10.20 3.35 -6.77
CA SER A 159 -11.65 3.20 -7.00
C SER A 159 -12.23 1.91 -6.39
N GLY A 160 -11.43 0.85 -6.30
CA GLY A 160 -11.82 -0.44 -5.72
C GLY A 160 -11.89 -0.44 -4.19
N GLY A 161 -11.20 0.49 -3.51
CA GLY A 161 -11.27 0.69 -2.06
C GLY A 161 -12.46 1.54 -1.58
N SER A 162 -13.33 1.99 -2.49
CA SER A 162 -14.47 2.87 -2.19
C SER A 162 -15.81 2.13 -2.06
N LYS A 163 -15.80 0.84 -1.72
CA LYS A 163 -17.01 0.04 -1.45
C LYS A 163 -17.07 -0.40 0.00
#